data_AF-A0A8J2WVE0-F1
#
_entry.id   AF-A0A8J2WVE0-F1
#
_cell.length_a   1.000
_cell.length_b   1.000
_cell.length_c   1.000
_cell.angle_alpha   90.00
_cell.angle_beta   90.00
_cell.angle_gamma   90.00
#
_symmetry.space_group_name_H-M   'P 1'
#
loop_
_entity.id
_entity.type
_entity.pdbx_description
1 polymer ?
#
loop_
_entity_poly.entity_id
_entity_poly.type
_entity_poly.pdbx_seq_one_letter_code
_entity_poly.pdbx_strand_id
1 'polypeptide(L)'
;MFCRLAAQELSLLAPRLSQENVRLVGIGLEELGVEEFVEKKFWAGELYIDDKKKSFNDLGYKRFSIWSLPGLLLSRIARTQTALGKERGVGGDLRGDGFQNGGLLVVGKGGKLLYSFVQENPADHASNEDILKALNLSGLDKSTAEPRPTSQPTCDEDVCSLKPKSPPASD
;
A
#
# COMPACT_ATOMS: atom_id res chain seq x y z
N MET A 1 -6.87 -5.88 12.45
CA MET A 1 -7.81 -4.97 11.75
C MET A 1 -7.13 -3.72 11.18
N PHE A 2 -6.60 -2.78 11.99
CA PHE A 2 -6.01 -1.52 11.47
C PHE A 2 -4.86 -1.75 10.48
N CYS A 3 -3.95 -2.69 10.77
CA CYS A 3 -2.87 -3.04 9.84
C CYS A 3 -3.37 -3.55 8.49
N ARG A 4 -4.45 -4.35 8.50
CA ARG A 4 -5.07 -4.90 7.28
C ARG A 4 -5.71 -3.79 6.44
N LEU A 5 -6.38 -2.82 7.08
CA LEU A 5 -6.96 -1.66 6.40
C LEU A 5 -5.88 -0.77 5.76
N ALA A 6 -4.86 -0.39 6.53
CA ALA A 6 -3.76 0.43 6.01
C ALA A 6 -3.01 -0.29 4.87
N ALA A 7 -2.81 -1.61 4.98
CA ALA A 7 -2.21 -2.41 3.92
C ALA A 7 -3.04 -2.39 2.63
N GLN A 8 -4.37 -2.52 2.73
CA GLN A 8 -5.27 -2.42 1.57
C GLN A 8 -5.21 -1.05 0.93
N GLU A 9 -5.28 0.01 1.72
CA GLU A 9 -5.28 1.39 1.22
C GLU A 9 -3.96 1.75 0.52
N LEU A 10 -2.82 1.32 1.07
CA LEU A 10 -1.53 1.50 0.44
C LEU A 10 -1.37 0.64 -0.82
N SER A 11 -1.95 -0.57 -0.83
CA SER A 11 -1.93 -1.46 -1.99
C SER A 11 -2.66 -0.89 -3.21
N LEU A 12 -3.59 0.05 -3.02
CA LEU A 12 -4.22 0.79 -4.12
C LEU A 12 -3.19 1.60 -4.93
N LEU A 13 -2.07 1.99 -4.32
CA LEU A 13 -1.00 2.71 -5.01
C LEU A 13 -0.07 1.79 -5.82
N ALA A 14 -0.12 0.47 -5.61
CA ALA A 14 0.84 -0.47 -6.19
C ALA A 14 0.99 -0.37 -7.73
N PRO A 15 -0.09 -0.23 -8.54
CA PRO A 15 0.04 -0.07 -9.98
C PRO A 15 0.85 1.18 -10.37
N ARG A 16 0.59 2.31 -9.69
CA ARG A 16 1.28 3.58 -9.93
C ARG A 16 2.73 3.52 -9.50
N LEU A 17 3.00 2.93 -8.33
CA LEU A 17 4.37 2.74 -7.84
C LEU A 17 5.19 1.88 -8.80
N SER A 18 4.60 0.81 -9.33
CA SER A 18 5.25 -0.09 -10.29
C SER A 18 5.63 0.61 -11.60
N GLN A 19 4.75 1.47 -12.13
CA GLN A 19 5.04 2.28 -13.33
C GLN A 19 6.27 3.18 -13.16
N GLU A 20 6.48 3.68 -11.94
CA GLU A 20 7.60 4.55 -11.58
C GLU A 20 8.82 3.75 -11.07
N ASN A 21 8.83 2.42 -11.26
CA ASN A 21 9.88 1.51 -10.79
C ASN A 21 10.11 1.56 -9.28
N VAL A 22 9.06 1.86 -8.51
CA VAL A 22 9.05 1.83 -7.05
C VAL A 22 8.49 0.50 -6.58
N ARG A 23 9.28 -0.24 -5.79
CA ARG A 23 8.82 -1.50 -5.19
C ARG A 23 8.02 -1.22 -3.93
N LEU A 24 6.90 -1.93 -3.80
CA LEU A 24 6.10 -1.95 -2.58
C LEU A 24 6.49 -3.21 -1.78
N VAL A 25 7.01 -3.02 -0.56
CA VAL A 25 7.52 -4.11 0.30
C VAL A 25 6.90 -4.01 1.68
N GLY A 26 6.28 -5.09 2.14
CA GLY A 26 5.72 -5.25 3.47
C GLY A 26 6.64 -6.13 4.32
N ILE A 27 6.80 -5.77 5.60
CA ILE A 27 7.55 -6.58 6.57
C ILE A 27 6.59 -6.92 7.71
N GLY A 28 6.17 -8.18 7.77
CA GLY A 28 5.36 -8.75 8.83
C GLY A 28 6.21 -9.16 10.03
N LEU A 29 5.55 -9.26 11.18
CA LEU A 29 6.18 -9.56 12.46
C LEU A 29 6.33 -11.05 12.74
N GLU A 30 5.36 -11.83 12.29
CA GLU A 30 5.23 -13.25 12.60
C GLU A 30 4.42 -13.93 11.47
N GLU A 31 4.57 -15.25 11.36
CA GLU A 31 3.83 -16.06 10.36
C GLU A 31 2.33 -16.16 10.68
N LEU A 32 1.95 -15.93 11.94
CA LEU A 32 0.57 -16.04 12.38
C LEU A 32 -0.35 -15.08 11.61
N GLY A 33 -1.29 -15.65 10.85
CA GLY A 33 -2.28 -14.89 10.09
C GLY A 33 -1.78 -14.40 8.73
N VAL A 34 -0.56 -14.76 8.32
CA VAL A 34 0.00 -14.44 7.00
C VAL A 34 -0.77 -15.14 5.90
N GLU A 35 -1.22 -16.38 6.11
CA GLU A 35 -2.00 -17.13 5.11
C GLU A 35 -3.30 -16.39 4.78
N GLU A 36 -4.06 -15.98 5.80
CA GLU A 36 -5.27 -15.19 5.61
C GLU A 36 -4.95 -13.84 4.95
N PHE A 37 -3.83 -13.21 5.32
CA PHE A 37 -3.43 -11.92 4.81
C PHE A 37 -3.13 -11.94 3.31
N VAL A 38 -2.49 -13.02 2.85
CA VAL A 38 -2.20 -13.28 1.44
C VAL A 38 -3.45 -13.72 0.69
N GLU A 39 -4.22 -14.67 1.25
CA GLU A 39 -5.44 -15.20 0.63
C GLU A 39 -6.46 -14.09 0.35
N LYS A 40 -6.66 -13.19 1.33
CA LYS A 40 -7.56 -12.04 1.22
C LYS A 40 -6.96 -10.86 0.44
N LYS A 41 -5.72 -10.99 -0.05
CA LYS A 41 -5.03 -9.98 -0.87
C LYS A 41 -5.00 -8.60 -0.21
N PHE A 42 -4.71 -8.55 1.09
CA PHE A 42 -4.58 -7.28 1.79
C PHE A 42 -3.34 -6.49 1.36
N TRP A 43 -2.37 -7.15 0.72
CA TRP A 43 -1.14 -6.54 0.23
C TRP A 43 -0.88 -6.89 -1.23
N ALA A 44 -0.53 -5.88 -2.03
CA ALA A 44 -0.23 -6.05 -3.45
C ALA A 44 1.27 -6.10 -3.78
N GLY A 45 2.14 -5.92 -2.78
CA GLY A 45 3.59 -5.91 -2.93
C GLY A 45 4.27 -7.21 -2.50
N GLU A 46 5.60 -7.17 -2.43
CA GLU A 46 6.40 -8.23 -1.79
C GLU A 46 6.12 -8.24 -0.28
N LEU A 47 6.11 -9.42 0.34
CA LEU A 47 5.89 -9.59 1.77
C LEU A 47 7.00 -10.45 2.36
N TYR A 48 7.67 -9.95 3.38
CA TYR A 48 8.69 -10.66 4.14
C TYR A 48 8.26 -10.76 5.60
N ILE A 49 8.77 -11.77 6.31
CA ILE A 49 8.54 -11.92 7.76
C ILE A 49 9.88 -11.75 8.48
N ASP A 50 9.89 -10.90 9.49
CA ASP A 50 11.01 -10.71 10.42
C ASP A 50 10.61 -11.19 11.81
N ASP A 51 10.62 -12.51 11.97
CA ASP A 51 10.30 -13.23 13.20
C ASP A 51 11.15 -12.78 14.41
N LYS A 52 12.41 -12.41 14.15
CA LYS A 52 13.37 -11.89 15.14
C LYS A 52 13.18 -10.41 15.45
N LYS A 53 12.29 -9.72 14.73
CA LYS A 53 11.99 -8.28 14.89
C LYS A 53 13.23 -7.40 14.76
N LYS A 54 14.26 -7.88 14.05
CA LYS A 54 15.55 -7.18 13.95
C LYS A 54 15.38 -5.85 13.24
N SER A 55 14.67 -5.84 12.12
CA SER A 55 14.35 -4.63 11.35
C SER A 55 13.55 -3.63 12.19
N PHE A 56 12.56 -4.10 12.95
CA PHE A 56 11.77 -3.25 13.86
C PHE A 56 12.68 -2.60 14.91
N ASN A 57 13.54 -3.38 15.56
CA ASN A 57 14.48 -2.87 16.56
C ASN A 57 15.51 -1.88 15.97
N ASP A 58 16.10 -2.21 14.81
CA ASP A 58 17.08 -1.36 14.14
C ASP A 58 16.48 -0.02 13.68
N LEU A 59 15.18 -0.01 13.34
CA LEU A 59 14.42 1.19 12.98
C LEU A 59 13.91 1.98 14.20
N GLY A 60 14.18 1.51 15.41
CA GLY A 60 13.76 2.16 16.65
C GLY A 60 12.27 2.03 16.95
N TYR A 61 11.59 1.08 16.30
CA TYR A 61 10.21 0.72 16.60
C TYR A 61 10.16 0.05 17.99
N LYS A 62 9.10 0.35 18.73
CA LYS A 62 8.92 -0.02 20.13
C LYS A 62 7.66 -0.84 20.31
N ARG A 63 7.73 -1.76 21.26
CA ARG A 63 6.54 -2.40 21.79
C ARG A 63 5.88 -1.44 22.78
N PHE A 64 4.63 -1.08 22.53
CA PHE A 64 3.86 -0.32 23.48
C PHE A 64 3.63 -1.11 24.77
N SER A 65 3.77 -0.43 25.90
CA SER A 65 3.31 -0.96 27.18
C SER A 65 1.81 -0.74 27.34
N ILE A 66 1.15 -1.63 28.08
CA ILE A 66 -0.28 -1.47 28.44
C ILE A 66 -0.50 -0.11 29.14
N TRP A 67 0.53 0.41 29.81
CA TRP A 67 0.52 1.72 30.49
C TRP A 67 0.73 2.92 29.56
N SER A 68 1.27 2.72 28.35
CA SER A 68 1.45 3.79 27.36
C SER A 68 0.23 4.00 26.45
N LEU A 69 -0.85 3.23 26.65
CA LEU A 69 -2.06 3.23 25.82
C LEU A 69 -3.32 3.90 26.43
N PRO A 70 -3.26 4.86 27.38
CA PRO A 70 -4.50 5.37 28.00
C PRO A 70 -5.44 6.10 27.01
N GLY A 71 -4.97 6.50 25.83
CA GLY A 71 -5.77 7.18 24.80
C GLY A 71 -6.46 6.28 23.76
N LEU A 72 -6.12 4.98 23.67
CA LEU A 72 -6.51 4.13 22.53
C LEU A 72 -8.02 3.84 22.46
N LEU A 73 -8.68 3.67 23.62
CA LEU A 73 -10.12 3.38 23.70
C LEU A 73 -11.00 4.63 23.54
N LEU A 74 -10.40 5.83 23.57
CA LEU A 74 -11.11 7.11 23.54
C LEU A 74 -10.93 7.89 22.24
N SER A 75 -10.03 7.47 21.33
CA SER A 75 -9.78 8.22 20.10
C SER A 75 -10.91 8.00 19.07
N ARG A 76 -11.43 9.10 18.50
CA ARG A 76 -12.42 9.04 17.41
C ARG A 76 -11.90 8.26 16.21
N ILE A 77 -10.59 8.30 15.97
CA ILE A 77 -9.88 7.61 14.88
C ILE A 77 -10.01 6.09 15.03
N ALA A 78 -9.85 5.55 16.25
CA ALA A 78 -10.05 4.12 16.47
C ALA A 78 -11.50 3.71 16.15
N ARG A 79 -12.50 4.53 16.50
CA ARG A 79 -13.91 4.25 16.20
C ARG A 79 -14.21 4.29 14.71
N THR A 80 -13.73 5.29 13.98
CA THR A 80 -13.94 5.40 12.52
C THR A 80 -13.29 4.26 11.77
N GLN A 81 -12.06 3.92 12.12
CA GLN A 81 -11.34 2.80 11.52
C GLN A 81 -11.95 1.44 11.89
N THR A 82 -12.54 1.31 13.08
CA THR A 82 -13.31 0.11 13.46
C THR A 82 -14.59 -0.04 12.64
N ALA A 83 -15.30 1.07 12.38
CA ALA A 83 -16.47 1.06 11.51
C ALA A 83 -16.10 0.66 10.07
N LEU A 84 -15.04 1.27 9.51
CA LEU A 84 -14.51 0.94 8.18
C LEU A 84 -14.04 -0.52 8.09
N GLY A 85 -13.38 -1.03 9.13
CA GLY A 85 -12.98 -2.44 9.23
C GLY A 85 -14.16 -3.39 9.16
N LYS A 86 -15.23 -3.09 9.91
CA LYS A 86 -16.46 -3.88 9.89
C LYS A 86 -17.16 -3.83 8.54
N GLU A 87 -17.23 -2.65 7.91
CA GLU A 87 -17.81 -2.47 6.57
C GLU A 87 -17.04 -3.25 5.50
N ARG A 88 -15.71 -3.22 5.54
CA ARG A 88 -14.84 -3.93 4.59
C ARG A 88 -14.66 -5.42 4.92
N GLY A 89 -15.38 -5.94 5.92
CA GLY A 89 -15.27 -7.35 6.34
C GLY A 89 -13.89 -7.72 6.93
N VAL A 90 -13.11 -6.73 7.34
CA VAL A 90 -11.79 -6.91 7.95
C VAL A 90 -12.00 -7.15 9.45
N GLY A 91 -12.11 -8.42 9.83
CA GLY A 91 -12.21 -8.82 11.24
C GLY A 91 -10.94 -8.46 12.03
N GLY A 92 -11.13 -8.14 13.31
CA GLY A 92 -10.03 -8.09 14.28
C GLY A 92 -9.88 -9.42 14.97
N ASP A 93 -8.76 -10.12 14.76
CA ASP A 93 -8.26 -11.07 15.73
C ASP A 93 -7.22 -10.36 16.61
N LEU A 94 -7.34 -10.49 17.93
CA LEU A 94 -6.32 -10.03 18.88
C LEU A 94 -5.20 -11.07 19.04
N ARG A 95 -5.02 -11.91 18.02
CA ARG A 95 -4.04 -12.99 18.00
C ARG A 95 -2.71 -12.42 17.51
N GLY A 96 -1.62 -12.81 18.15
CA GLY A 96 -0.29 -12.27 17.85
C GLY A 96 0.05 -11.03 18.67
N ASP A 97 1.13 -10.35 18.29
CA ASP A 97 1.65 -9.19 19.00
C ASP A 97 1.09 -7.87 18.48
N GLY A 98 -0.09 -7.51 18.97
CA GLY A 98 -0.75 -6.23 18.65
C GLY A 98 -0.14 -4.98 19.32
N PHE A 99 0.94 -5.13 20.09
CA PHE A 99 1.57 -4.01 20.80
C PHE A 99 2.86 -3.54 20.13
N GLN A 100 3.42 -4.31 19.21
CA GLN A 100 4.54 -3.85 18.40
C GLN A 100 4.07 -2.73 17.47
N ASN A 101 4.66 -1.54 17.59
CA ASN A 101 4.40 -0.49 16.62
C ASN A 101 5.16 -0.76 15.31
N GLY A 102 4.66 -0.17 14.24
CA GLY A 102 5.29 -0.20 12.94
C GLY A 102 5.52 1.20 12.39
N GLY A 103 5.65 1.28 11.08
CA GLY A 103 5.90 2.52 10.39
C GLY A 103 6.00 2.30 8.89
N LEU A 104 6.35 3.37 8.19
CA LEU A 104 6.58 3.36 6.75
C LEU A 104 7.86 4.13 6.44
N LEU A 105 8.63 3.60 5.51
CA LEU A 105 9.83 4.25 4.98
C LEU A 105 9.70 4.38 3.48
N VAL A 106 10.09 5.53 2.94
CA VAL A 106 10.36 5.71 1.51
C VAL A 106 11.86 5.80 1.34
N VAL A 107 12.42 4.86 0.60
CA VAL A 107 13.87 4.73 0.42
C VAL A 107 14.20 4.94 -1.07
N GLY A 108 15.01 5.96 -1.34
CA GLY A 108 15.54 6.26 -2.65
C GLY A 108 16.72 5.36 -3.03
N LYS A 109 17.17 5.50 -4.29
CA LYS A 109 18.34 4.78 -4.81
C LYS A 109 19.57 4.98 -3.90
N GLY A 110 20.35 3.92 -3.71
CA GLY A 110 21.52 3.94 -2.84
C GLY A 110 21.21 3.94 -1.33
N GLY A 111 19.97 3.65 -0.93
CA GLY A 111 19.59 3.54 0.48
C GLY A 111 19.29 4.89 1.16
N LYS A 112 19.12 5.97 0.38
CA LYS A 112 18.81 7.30 0.92
C LYS A 112 17.37 7.31 1.47
N LEU A 113 17.22 7.61 2.75
CA LEU A 113 15.89 7.80 3.35
C LEU A 113 15.27 9.12 2.84
N LEU A 114 14.10 9.03 2.21
CA LEU A 114 13.35 10.17 1.68
C LEU A 114 12.19 10.58 2.59
N TYR A 115 11.56 9.60 3.23
CA TYR A 115 10.48 9.82 4.19
C TYR A 115 10.44 8.68 5.21
N SER A 116 10.10 9.02 6.44
CA SER A 116 9.89 8.07 7.53
C SER A 116 8.67 8.48 8.33
N PHE A 117 7.83 7.51 8.62
CA PHE A 117 6.68 7.62 9.48
C PHE A 117 6.75 6.52 10.52
N VAL A 118 6.60 6.88 11.79
CA VAL A 118 6.58 5.94 12.91
C VAL A 118 5.19 5.99 13.54
N GLN A 119 4.54 4.84 13.69
CA GLN A 119 3.24 4.78 14.34
C GLN A 119 3.39 5.06 15.84
N GLU A 120 2.73 6.11 16.32
CA GLU A 120 2.64 6.41 17.76
C GLU A 120 1.41 5.77 18.40
N ASN A 121 0.34 5.54 17.61
CA ASN A 121 -0.85 4.81 18.03
C ASN A 121 -1.17 3.67 17.05
N PRO A 122 -1.80 2.56 17.51
CA PRO A 122 -2.18 1.42 16.66
C PRO A 122 -3.07 1.72 15.45
N ALA A 123 -3.78 2.86 15.43
CA ALA A 123 -4.64 3.27 14.32
C ALA A 123 -3.95 4.25 13.34
N ASP A 124 -2.78 4.76 13.71
CA ASP A 124 -2.06 5.72 12.89
C ASP A 124 -1.46 5.02 11.67
N HIS A 125 -1.43 5.70 10.53
CA HIS A 125 -0.78 5.23 9.31
C HIS A 125 -0.32 6.44 8.51
N ALA A 126 0.69 6.26 7.66
CA ALA A 126 1.16 7.32 6.78
C ALA A 126 0.07 7.64 5.74
N SER A 127 -0.10 8.93 5.42
CA SER A 127 -1.04 9.33 4.37
C SER A 127 -0.49 8.95 2.99
N ASN A 128 -1.38 8.54 2.08
CA ASN A 128 -0.99 8.21 0.70
C ASN A 128 -0.42 9.44 -0.03
N GLU A 129 -0.90 10.62 0.31
CA GLU A 129 -0.45 11.90 -0.24
C GLU A 129 1.00 12.20 0.15
N ASP A 130 1.38 12.00 1.41
CA ASP A 130 2.76 12.22 1.89
C ASP A 130 3.72 11.21 1.26
N ILE A 131 3.30 9.95 1.10
CA ILE A 131 4.09 8.92 0.42
C ILE A 131 4.37 9.31 -1.03
N LEU A 132 3.31 9.70 -1.77
CA LEU A 132 3.45 10.14 -3.16
C LEU A 132 4.31 11.41 -3.26
N LYS A 133 4.17 12.35 -2.32
CA LYS A 133 5.00 13.55 -2.26
C LYS A 133 6.47 13.24 -2.04
N ALA A 134 6.79 12.33 -1.12
CA ALA A 134 8.16 11.90 -0.87
C ALA A 134 8.81 11.25 -2.11
N LEU A 135 8.01 10.62 -2.96
CA LEU A 135 8.44 10.03 -4.24
C LEU A 135 8.47 11.04 -5.40
N ASN A 136 8.11 12.32 -5.16
CA ASN A 136 7.88 13.34 -6.20
C ASN A 136 6.81 12.94 -7.23
N LEU A 137 5.79 12.20 -6.78
CA LEU A 137 4.66 11.76 -7.59
C LEU A 137 3.38 12.55 -7.30
N SER A 138 3.44 13.61 -6.47
CA SER A 138 2.30 14.50 -6.22
C SER A 138 1.83 15.16 -7.52
N GLY A 139 0.55 14.99 -7.86
CA GLY A 139 -0.08 15.75 -8.96
C GLY A 139 -0.14 15.08 -10.33
N LEU A 140 0.26 13.81 -10.49
CA LEU A 140 0.04 13.05 -11.74
C LEU A 140 -1.38 12.43 -11.86
N ASP A 141 -2.35 12.95 -11.10
CA ASP A 141 -3.78 12.74 -11.37
C ASP A 141 -4.30 13.92 -12.20
N LYS A 142 -3.83 14.00 -13.45
CA LYS A 142 -4.42 14.69 -14.63
C LYS A 142 -3.39 14.68 -15.77
N SER A 143 -3.61 13.88 -16.81
CA SER A 143 -2.74 13.74 -18.01
C SER A 143 -1.43 12.99 -17.69
N THR A 144 -1.24 11.72 -18.03
CA THR A 144 -1.24 11.17 -19.39
C THR A 144 -1.47 9.66 -19.34
N ALA A 145 -2.74 9.23 -19.33
CA ALA A 145 -3.07 8.10 -20.17
C ALA A 145 -3.07 8.65 -21.61
N GLU A 146 -1.91 8.73 -22.25
CA GLU A 146 -1.94 8.66 -23.71
C GLU A 146 -2.62 7.32 -24.03
N PRO A 147 -3.76 7.32 -24.74
CA PRO A 147 -4.23 6.09 -25.32
C PRO A 147 -3.14 5.68 -26.29
N ARG A 148 -2.40 4.63 -25.95
CA ARG A 148 -1.73 3.78 -26.92
C ARG A 148 -2.77 3.58 -28.04
N PRO A 149 -2.45 3.80 -29.34
CA PRO A 149 -3.46 3.74 -30.39
C PRO A 149 -3.97 2.30 -30.49
N THR A 150 -4.97 1.98 -29.69
CA THR A 150 -5.82 0.81 -29.84
C THR A 150 -6.61 1.12 -31.10
N SER A 151 -6.22 0.51 -32.21
CA SER A 151 -7.02 0.43 -33.42
C SER A 151 -8.40 -0.10 -33.00
N GLN A 152 -9.38 0.79 -32.87
CA GLN A 152 -10.75 0.38 -32.62
C GLN A 152 -11.24 -0.34 -33.89
N PRO A 153 -11.74 -1.59 -33.78
CA PRO A 153 -12.46 -2.19 -34.90
C PRO A 153 -13.77 -1.43 -35.08
N THR A 154 -13.97 -0.83 -36.25
CA THR A 154 -15.28 -0.35 -36.67
C THR A 154 -16.05 -1.58 -37.18
N CYS A 155 -17.18 -1.88 -36.56
CA CYS A 155 -18.05 -2.95 -37.02
C CYS A 155 -19.31 -2.29 -37.61
N ASP A 156 -19.39 -2.28 -38.93
CA ASP A 156 -20.66 -2.19 -39.64
C ASP A 156 -21.15 -3.62 -39.88
N GLU A 157 -22.46 -3.80 -39.84
CA GLU A 157 -23.17 -5.08 -39.60
C GLU A 157 -22.45 -6.33 -40.20
N ASP A 158 -22.03 -7.19 -39.26
CA ASP A 158 -21.56 -8.58 -39.40
C ASP A 158 -20.15 -8.91 -39.95
N VAL A 159 -19.21 -7.98 -40.15
CA VAL A 159 -17.78 -8.34 -40.34
C VAL A 159 -16.81 -7.29 -39.77
N CYS A 160 -16.05 -7.63 -38.71
CA CYS A 160 -14.99 -6.76 -38.19
C CYS A 160 -13.64 -7.11 -38.85
N SER A 161 -13.02 -6.17 -39.57
CA SER A 161 -11.67 -6.30 -40.17
C SER A 161 -10.70 -5.23 -39.67
N LEU A 162 -9.43 -5.59 -39.45
CA LEU A 162 -8.36 -4.65 -39.06
C LEU A 162 -7.81 -3.92 -40.29
N LYS A 163 -7.78 -2.58 -40.26
CA LYS A 163 -7.21 -1.76 -41.33
C LYS A 163 -5.67 -1.95 -41.37
N PRO A 164 -5.06 -2.33 -42.50
CA PRO A 164 -3.61 -2.43 -42.60
C PRO A 164 -2.95 -1.05 -42.52
N LYS A 165 -1.83 -1.02 -41.80
CA LYS A 165 -0.97 0.16 -41.55
C LYS A 165 -0.36 0.65 -42.86
N SER A 166 -0.62 1.90 -43.23
CA SER A 166 0.08 2.58 -44.33
C SER A 166 1.59 2.67 -44.01
N PRO A 167 2.49 2.36 -44.95
CA PRO A 167 3.92 2.51 -44.73
C PRO A 167 4.30 4.01 -44.64
N PRO A 168 5.37 4.35 -43.89
CA PRO A 168 5.82 5.72 -43.74
C PRO A 168 6.36 6.26 -45.09
N ALA A 169 5.96 7.49 -45.42
CA ALA A 169 6.54 8.25 -46.50
C ALA A 169 7.98 8.64 -46.13
N SER A 170 8.92 8.26 -46.99
CA SER A 170 10.31 8.71 -46.95
C SER A 170 10.43 10.07 -47.65
N ASP A 171 10.98 11.05 -46.95
CA ASP A 171 11.68 12.21 -47.53
C ASP A 171 12.93 12.47 -46.68
#